data_AF-A0A084SKN3-F1
#
_entry.id   AF-A0A084SKN3-F1
#
_cell.length_a   1.000
_cell.length_b   1.000
_cell.length_c   1.000
_cell.angle_alpha   90.00
_cell.angle_beta   90.00
_cell.angle_gamma   90.00
#
_symmetry.space_group_name_H-M   'P 1'
#
loop_
_entity.id
_entity.type
_entity.pdbx_description
1 polymer ?
#
loop_
_entity_poly.entity_id
_entity_poly.type
_entity_poly.pdbx_seq_one_letter_code
_entity_poly.pdbx_strand_id
1 'polypeptide(L)'
;MGKERPTTKQIAKAVARRAGSAELTRILVDELPGSELASLLLHVMRERSRSVTWADALRLVERNGLVRADTADARVLTELDARAFAAAEGFDAVELSPVAPFGVNALTGIDQNNVLTATRGTEVLADPTIAMALECASRRKREGRAGLLTGAPGTEFLYRVFRPGPL
;
A
#
# COMPACT_ATOMS: atom_id res chain seq x y z
N MET A 1 4.19 27.91 -20.36
CA MET A 1 3.64 28.08 -18.99
C MET A 1 2.66 26.93 -18.75
N GLY A 2 3.10 25.86 -18.10
CA GLY A 2 2.25 24.68 -17.86
C GLY A 2 1.12 25.04 -16.90
N LYS A 3 -0.13 24.76 -17.26
CA LYS A 3 -1.28 25.01 -16.39
C LYS A 3 -1.09 24.18 -15.10
N GLU A 4 -1.13 24.85 -13.96
CA GLU A 4 -1.03 24.20 -12.65
C GLU A 4 -2.10 23.10 -12.52
N ARG A 5 -1.71 21.90 -12.08
CA ARG A 5 -2.64 20.78 -11.93
C ARG A 5 -3.53 21.02 -10.71
N PRO A 6 -4.85 20.81 -10.81
CA PRO A 6 -5.74 21.00 -9.68
C PRO A 6 -5.39 20.00 -8.56
N THR A 7 -5.52 20.45 -7.32
CA THR A 7 -5.30 19.60 -6.14
C THR A 7 -6.41 18.55 -6.02
N THR A 8 -6.13 17.45 -5.31
CA THR A 8 -7.12 16.40 -5.03
C THR A 8 -8.38 16.96 -4.35
N LYS A 9 -8.23 17.94 -3.45
CA LYS A 9 -9.34 18.66 -2.81
C LYS A 9 -10.21 19.42 -3.81
N GLN A 10 -9.61 20.09 -4.80
CA GLN A 10 -10.34 20.80 -5.85
C GLN A 10 -11.12 19.83 -6.75
N ILE A 11 -10.50 18.69 -7.10
CA ILE A 11 -11.14 17.63 -7.89
C ILE A 11 -12.34 17.05 -7.14
N ALA A 12 -12.17 16.67 -5.87
CA ALA A 12 -13.24 16.11 -5.03
C ALA A 12 -14.45 17.06 -4.95
N LYS A 13 -14.21 18.36 -4.72
CA LYS A 13 -15.27 19.38 -4.70
C LYS A 13 -16.01 19.49 -6.04
N ALA A 14 -15.30 19.39 -7.16
CA ALA A 14 -15.91 19.42 -8.48
C ALA A 14 -16.78 18.17 -8.75
N VAL A 15 -16.32 16.99 -8.32
CA VAL A 15 -17.07 15.72 -8.42
C VAL A 15 -18.35 15.79 -7.57
N ALA A 16 -18.25 16.22 -6.31
CA ALA A 16 -19.38 16.39 -5.39
C ALA A 16 -20.47 17.29 -5.98
N ARG A 17 -20.09 18.44 -6.54
CA ARG A 17 -21.01 19.35 -7.23
C ARG A 17 -21.67 18.70 -8.44
N ARG A 18 -20.92 17.96 -9.27
CA ARG A 18 -21.47 17.27 -10.45
C ARG A 18 -22.42 16.14 -10.07
N ALA A 19 -22.16 15.46 -8.95
CA ALA A 19 -23.03 14.43 -8.39
C ALA A 19 -24.27 15.00 -7.68
N GLY A 20 -24.41 16.33 -7.57
CA GLY A 20 -25.53 16.98 -6.88
C GLY A 20 -25.51 16.80 -5.36
N SER A 21 -24.36 16.44 -4.77
CA SER A 21 -24.23 16.21 -3.32
C SER A 21 -22.98 16.91 -2.79
N ALA A 22 -23.18 18.02 -2.07
CA ALA A 22 -22.10 18.75 -1.40
C ALA A 22 -21.45 17.91 -0.28
N GLU A 23 -22.22 17.01 0.32
CA GLU A 23 -21.82 16.15 1.44
C GLU A 23 -21.08 14.88 1.02
N LEU A 24 -21.00 14.60 -0.29
CA LEU A 24 -20.46 13.34 -0.83
C LEU A 24 -19.09 12.98 -0.24
N THR A 25 -18.18 13.95 -0.13
CA THR A 25 -16.85 13.68 0.44
C THR A 25 -16.93 13.34 1.93
N ARG A 26 -17.73 14.07 2.71
CA ARG A 26 -17.91 13.81 4.15
C ARG A 26 -18.52 12.43 4.38
N ILE A 27 -19.51 12.04 3.58
CA ILE A 27 -20.13 10.71 3.67
C ILE A 27 -19.10 9.61 3.42
N LEU A 28 -18.30 9.73 2.34
CA LEU A 28 -17.32 8.71 1.98
C LEU A 28 -16.13 8.62 2.95
N VAL A 29 -15.78 9.72 3.64
CA VAL A 29 -14.63 9.78 4.55
C VAL A 29 -15.03 9.45 6.00
N ASP A 30 -16.12 10.04 6.49
CA ASP A 30 -16.44 10.08 7.92
C ASP A 30 -17.66 9.24 8.32
N GLU A 31 -18.62 9.00 7.41
CA GLU A 31 -19.88 8.33 7.76
C GLU A 31 -19.94 6.86 7.37
N LEU A 32 -19.38 6.48 6.23
CA LEU A 32 -19.46 5.10 5.77
C LEU A 32 -18.53 4.19 6.58
N PRO A 33 -19.05 3.08 7.13
CA PRO A 33 -18.20 2.02 7.65
C PRO A 33 -17.23 1.52 6.57
N GLY A 34 -16.01 1.16 6.98
CA GLY A 34 -14.97 0.72 6.03
C GLY A 34 -15.39 -0.48 5.16
N SER A 35 -16.23 -1.39 5.68
CA SER A 35 -16.78 -2.51 4.92
C SER A 35 -17.79 -2.08 3.84
N GLU A 36 -18.61 -1.07 4.13
CA GLU A 36 -19.56 -0.50 3.17
C GLU A 36 -18.83 0.30 2.09
N LEU A 37 -17.87 1.14 2.48
CA LEU A 37 -17.00 1.85 1.53
C LEU A 37 -16.27 0.87 0.61
N ALA A 38 -15.69 -0.20 1.16
CA ALA A 38 -15.02 -1.23 0.36
C ALA A 38 -16.00 -1.90 -0.62
N SER A 39 -17.21 -2.23 -0.18
CA SER A 39 -18.24 -2.85 -1.03
C SER A 39 -18.69 -1.92 -2.15
N LEU A 40 -18.89 -0.63 -1.85
CA LEU A 40 -19.21 0.40 -2.83
C LEU A 40 -18.10 0.53 -3.89
N LEU A 41 -16.83 0.65 -3.46
CA LEU A 41 -15.69 0.76 -4.37
C LEU A 41 -15.54 -0.49 -5.23
N LEU A 42 -15.74 -1.70 -4.67
CA LEU A 42 -15.70 -2.95 -5.44
C LEU A 42 -16.81 -3.00 -6.50
N HIS A 43 -18.03 -2.56 -6.15
CA HIS A 43 -19.13 -2.50 -7.12
C HIS A 43 -18.82 -1.50 -8.24
N VAL A 44 -18.35 -0.29 -7.91
CA VAL A 44 -17.94 0.71 -8.91
C VAL A 44 -16.85 0.16 -9.83
N MET A 45 -15.82 -0.49 -9.28
CA MET A 45 -14.72 -1.04 -10.08
C MET A 45 -15.18 -2.21 -10.96
N ARG A 46 -16.13 -3.04 -10.49
CA ARG A 46 -16.77 -4.09 -11.28
C ARG A 46 -17.53 -3.54 -12.49
N GLU A 47 -18.32 -2.49 -12.29
CA GLU A 47 -19.07 -1.89 -13.40
C GLU A 47 -18.12 -1.20 -14.40
N ARG A 48 -17.08 -0.54 -13.91
CA ARG A 48 -16.07 0.09 -14.79
C ARG A 48 -15.27 -0.94 -15.58
N SER A 49 -14.88 -2.06 -14.98
CA SER A 49 -14.05 -3.07 -15.64
C SER A 49 -14.76 -3.75 -16.82
N ARG A 50 -16.09 -3.85 -16.78
CA ARG A 50 -16.90 -4.38 -17.91
C ARG A 50 -16.74 -3.60 -19.21
N SER A 51 -16.35 -2.33 -19.13
CA SER A 51 -16.14 -1.47 -20.30
C SER A 51 -14.67 -1.43 -20.75
N VAL A 52 -13.76 -2.11 -20.05
CA VAL A 52 -12.33 -2.12 -20.37
C VAL A 52 -12.06 -3.12 -21.49
N THR A 53 -11.37 -2.66 -22.54
CA THR A 53 -10.93 -3.52 -23.64
C THR A 53 -9.43 -3.83 -23.57
N TRP A 54 -8.99 -4.85 -24.29
CA TRP A 54 -7.55 -5.12 -24.48
C TRP A 54 -6.79 -3.93 -25.08
N ALA A 55 -7.42 -3.20 -25.98
CA ALA A 55 -6.82 -2.00 -26.57
C ALA A 55 -6.64 -0.89 -25.52
N ASP A 56 -7.57 -0.74 -24.57
CA ASP A 56 -7.40 0.17 -23.43
C ASP A 56 -6.24 -0.26 -22.53
N ALA A 57 -6.15 -1.57 -22.23
CA ALA A 57 -5.09 -2.11 -21.40
C ALA A 57 -3.70 -1.91 -22.03
N LEU A 58 -3.55 -2.19 -23.34
CA LEU A 58 -2.29 -1.96 -24.05
C LEU A 58 -1.90 -0.48 -24.07
N ARG A 59 -2.85 0.42 -24.36
CA ARG A 59 -2.62 1.87 -24.29
C ARG A 59 -2.18 2.33 -22.90
N LEU A 60 -2.66 1.67 -21.85
CA LEU A 60 -2.25 1.98 -20.48
C LEU A 60 -0.78 1.59 -20.24
N VAL A 61 -0.34 0.42 -20.70
CA VAL A 61 1.06 -0.03 -20.62
C VAL A 61 1.99 0.94 -21.36
N GLU A 62 1.57 1.42 -22.53
CA GLU A 62 2.36 2.37 -23.33
C GLU A 62 2.51 3.75 -22.66
N ARG A 63 1.49 4.20 -21.93
CA ARG A 63 1.41 5.58 -21.41
C ARG A 63 1.78 5.71 -19.94
N ASN A 64 1.72 4.63 -19.17
CA ASN A 64 1.90 4.66 -17.74
C ASN A 64 3.06 3.75 -17.30
N GLY A 65 4.13 4.38 -16.83
CA GLY A 65 5.32 3.67 -16.36
C GLY A 65 5.07 2.72 -15.18
N LEU A 66 3.99 2.92 -14.40
CA LEU A 66 3.66 2.07 -13.25
C LEU A 66 3.33 0.62 -13.64
N VAL A 67 2.92 0.38 -14.88
CA VAL A 67 2.52 -0.95 -15.38
C VAL A 67 3.40 -1.42 -16.54
N ARG A 68 4.49 -0.70 -16.83
CA ARG A 68 5.43 -1.08 -17.87
C ARG A 68 6.43 -2.07 -17.29
N ALA A 69 6.74 -3.11 -18.07
CA ALA A 69 7.86 -3.98 -17.74
C ALA A 69 9.18 -3.19 -17.71
N ASP A 70 10.04 -3.53 -16.77
CA ASP A 70 11.41 -3.04 -16.74
C ASP A 70 12.27 -3.75 -17.80
N THR A 71 13.41 -3.16 -18.16
CA THR A 71 14.39 -3.75 -19.06
C THR A 71 15.41 -4.65 -18.35
N ALA A 72 15.41 -4.67 -17.01
CA ALA A 72 16.26 -5.52 -16.21
C ALA A 72 16.01 -7.02 -16.47
N ASP A 73 17.10 -7.80 -16.52
CA ASP A 73 16.99 -9.26 -16.65
C ASP A 73 16.49 -9.86 -15.33
N ALA A 74 15.27 -10.40 -15.34
CA ALA A 74 14.65 -11.01 -14.17
C ALA A 74 15.50 -12.12 -13.54
N ARG A 75 16.33 -12.82 -14.32
CA ARG A 75 17.22 -13.88 -13.80
C ARG A 75 18.30 -13.30 -12.87
N VAL A 76 18.80 -12.11 -13.18
CA VAL A 76 19.79 -11.41 -12.35
C VAL A 76 19.17 -10.97 -11.03
N LEU A 77 17.93 -10.48 -11.07
CA LEU A 77 17.20 -10.11 -9.85
C LEU A 77 16.93 -11.34 -8.97
N THR A 78 16.51 -12.45 -9.56
CA THR A 78 16.32 -13.71 -8.81
C THR A 78 17.62 -14.21 -8.17
N GLU A 79 18.75 -14.11 -8.87
CA GLU A 79 20.04 -14.49 -8.30
C GLU A 79 20.46 -13.56 -7.15
N LEU A 80 20.18 -12.26 -7.26
CA LEU A 80 20.43 -11.29 -6.19
C LEU A 80 19.62 -11.65 -4.93
N ASP A 81 18.33 -11.93 -5.08
CA ASP A 81 17.48 -12.34 -3.96
C ASP A 81 17.99 -13.62 -3.31
N ALA A 82 18.37 -14.63 -4.11
CA ALA A 82 18.93 -15.89 -3.61
C ALA A 82 20.22 -15.67 -2.80
N ARG A 83 21.11 -14.79 -3.27
CA ARG A 83 22.34 -14.44 -2.54
C ARG A 83 22.05 -13.66 -1.25
N ALA A 84 21.04 -12.78 -1.26
CA ALA A 84 20.62 -12.05 -0.07
C ALA A 84 20.08 -13.00 1.00
N PHE A 85 19.23 -13.97 0.62
CA PHE A 85 18.74 -14.99 1.56
C PHE A 85 19.87 -15.89 2.08
N ALA A 86 20.80 -16.31 1.21
CA ALA A 86 21.95 -17.11 1.65
C ALA A 86 22.83 -16.35 2.67
N ALA A 87 23.03 -15.05 2.47
CA ALA A 87 23.77 -14.20 3.42
C ALA A 87 23.01 -13.96 4.75
N ALA A 88 21.71 -14.23 4.79
CA ALA A 88 20.84 -14.03 5.94
C ALA A 88 20.37 -15.37 6.56
N GLU A 89 21.17 -16.44 6.46
CA GLU A 89 20.80 -17.79 6.95
C GLU A 89 20.38 -17.86 8.43
N GLY A 90 20.82 -16.89 9.24
CA GLY A 90 20.44 -16.77 10.65
C GLY A 90 19.06 -16.14 10.90
N PHE A 91 18.32 -15.78 9.85
CA PHE A 91 16.99 -15.17 9.92
C PHE A 91 15.95 -16.03 9.19
N ASP A 92 14.69 -15.93 9.63
CA ASP A 92 13.58 -16.54 8.90
C ASP A 92 13.39 -15.85 7.54
N ALA A 93 13.37 -16.65 6.47
CA ALA A 93 12.93 -16.19 5.16
C ALA A 93 11.40 -16.10 5.15
N VAL A 94 10.87 -14.87 5.25
CA VAL A 94 9.42 -14.60 5.32
C VAL A 94 8.94 -14.02 3.99
N GLU A 95 8.03 -14.73 3.34
CA GLU A 95 7.30 -14.19 2.19
C GLU A 95 6.17 -13.28 2.68
N LEU A 96 6.15 -12.05 2.20
CA LEU A 96 5.17 -11.04 2.58
C LEU A 96 3.98 -11.02 1.63
N SER A 97 2.84 -10.58 2.14
CA SER A 97 1.69 -10.23 1.29
C SER A 97 2.08 -9.11 0.31
N PRO A 98 1.62 -9.15 -0.96
CA PRO A 98 1.89 -8.08 -1.94
C PRO A 98 1.18 -6.75 -1.60
N VAL A 99 0.36 -6.76 -0.55
CA VAL A 99 -0.34 -5.59 -0.01
C VAL A 99 -0.14 -5.48 1.50
N ALA A 100 -0.15 -4.24 1.98
CA ALA A 100 -0.13 -3.86 3.39
C ALA A 100 -1.48 -3.26 3.82
N PRO A 101 -1.76 -3.14 5.13
CA PRO A 101 -2.93 -2.40 5.62
C PRO A 101 -2.91 -0.94 5.13
N PHE A 102 -4.06 -0.42 4.71
CA PHE A 102 -4.20 0.95 4.24
C PHE A 102 -3.78 1.98 5.29
N GLY A 103 -3.08 3.03 4.86
CA GLY A 103 -2.65 4.14 5.68
C GLY A 103 -1.39 3.86 6.50
N VAL A 104 -0.77 2.68 6.36
CA VAL A 104 0.43 2.35 7.14
C VAL A 104 1.63 3.21 6.74
N ASN A 105 1.75 3.56 5.45
CA ASN A 105 2.76 4.52 4.98
C ASN A 105 2.46 5.96 5.46
N ALA A 106 1.19 6.32 5.64
CA ALA A 106 0.84 7.62 6.22
C ALA A 106 1.32 7.76 7.67
N LEU A 107 1.40 6.65 8.42
CA LEU A 107 1.98 6.64 9.78
C LEU A 107 3.48 6.96 9.79
N THR A 108 4.18 6.83 8.66
CA THR A 108 5.60 7.18 8.52
C THR A 108 5.82 8.57 7.93
N GLY A 109 4.75 9.34 7.71
CA GLY A 109 4.80 10.69 7.17
C GLY A 109 4.73 10.77 5.64
N ILE A 110 4.51 9.64 4.95
CA ILE A 110 4.33 9.61 3.49
C ILE A 110 2.87 10.00 3.18
N ASP A 111 2.66 11.06 2.39
CA ASP A 111 1.32 11.43 1.93
C ASP A 111 0.67 10.29 1.14
N GLN A 112 -0.60 9.98 1.43
CA GLN A 112 -1.32 8.86 0.81
C GLN A 112 -1.42 8.98 -0.72
N ASN A 113 -1.34 10.18 -1.29
CA ASN A 113 -1.32 10.37 -2.75
C ASN A 113 -0.02 9.91 -3.42
N ASN A 114 1.02 9.62 -2.63
CA ASN A 114 2.27 9.02 -3.10
C ASN A 114 2.26 7.49 -2.98
N VAL A 115 1.16 6.89 -2.53
CA VAL A 115 1.03 5.45 -2.29
C VAL A 115 -0.07 4.87 -3.18
N LEU A 116 0.17 3.69 -3.75
CA LEU A 116 -0.84 2.98 -4.54
C LEU A 116 -1.88 2.34 -3.61
N THR A 117 -2.96 3.07 -3.37
CA THR A 117 -4.10 2.61 -2.56
C THR A 117 -4.89 1.53 -3.32
N ALA A 118 -5.23 0.44 -2.64
CA ALA A 118 -6.05 -0.65 -3.15
C ALA A 118 -7.41 -0.68 -2.42
N THR A 119 -8.37 -1.43 -2.98
CA THR A 119 -9.68 -1.62 -2.33
C THR A 119 -9.58 -2.58 -1.14
N ARG A 120 -10.61 -2.60 -0.26
CA ARG A 120 -10.68 -3.45 0.94
C ARG A 120 -9.69 -3.08 2.05
N GLY A 121 -9.38 -1.79 2.18
CA GLY A 121 -8.55 -1.29 3.29
C GLY A 121 -7.09 -1.73 3.19
N THR A 122 -6.56 -1.85 1.97
CA THR A 122 -5.17 -2.20 1.72
C THR A 122 -4.49 -1.19 0.81
N GLU A 123 -3.16 -1.23 0.77
CA GLU A 123 -2.32 -0.51 -0.18
C GLU A 123 -1.21 -1.42 -0.68
N VAL A 124 -0.68 -1.16 -1.87
CA VAL A 124 0.41 -1.96 -2.46
C VAL A 124 1.64 -1.85 -1.57
N LEU A 125 2.29 -2.99 -1.30
CA LEU A 125 3.55 -3.02 -0.57
C LEU A 125 4.66 -2.49 -1.49
N ALA A 126 5.12 -1.26 -1.25
CA ALA A 126 6.19 -0.65 -2.03
C ALA A 126 7.59 -1.18 -1.62
N ASP A 127 7.80 -1.38 -0.32
CA ASP A 127 9.02 -1.93 0.24
C ASP A 127 8.68 -2.81 1.47
N PRO A 128 9.52 -3.80 1.83
CA PRO A 128 9.18 -4.78 2.85
C PRO A 128 9.23 -4.23 4.29
N THR A 129 9.78 -3.04 4.54
CA THR A 129 10.14 -2.56 5.88
C THR A 129 8.95 -2.54 6.83
N ILE A 130 7.87 -1.88 6.42
CA ILE A 130 6.69 -1.69 7.27
C ILE A 130 5.94 -3.02 7.45
N ALA A 131 5.84 -3.83 6.40
CA ALA A 131 5.19 -5.14 6.48
C ALA A 131 5.96 -6.13 7.37
N MET A 132 7.30 -6.15 7.30
CA MET A 132 8.14 -6.91 8.23
C MET A 132 7.95 -6.46 9.68
N ALA A 133 7.91 -5.14 9.93
CA ALA A 133 7.70 -4.61 11.27
C ALA A 133 6.34 -5.05 11.85
N LEU A 134 5.29 -5.04 11.03
CA LEU A 134 3.97 -5.54 11.41
C LEU A 134 3.99 -7.06 11.68
N GLU A 135 4.69 -7.83 10.86
CA GLU A 135 4.81 -9.29 11.06
C GLU A 135 5.54 -9.60 12.36
N CYS A 136 6.67 -8.95 12.64
CA CYS A 136 7.39 -9.10 13.89
C CYS A 136 6.52 -8.71 15.10
N ALA A 137 5.76 -7.61 15.02
CA ALA A 137 4.82 -7.20 16.07
C ALA A 137 3.71 -8.24 16.26
N SER A 138 3.18 -8.80 15.17
CA SER A 138 2.16 -9.84 15.18
C SER A 138 2.65 -11.12 15.85
N ARG A 139 3.87 -11.60 15.50
CA ARG A 139 4.49 -12.77 16.13
C ARG A 139 4.72 -12.57 17.62
N ARG A 140 5.32 -11.44 18.01
CA ARG A 140 5.53 -11.09 19.44
C ARG A 140 4.23 -11.08 20.22
N LYS A 141 3.14 -10.57 19.62
CA LYS A 141 1.81 -10.59 20.25
C LYS A 141 1.29 -12.01 20.43
N ARG A 142 1.42 -12.89 19.42
CA ARG A 142 1.01 -14.31 19.50
C ARG A 142 1.79 -15.09 20.54
N GLU A 143 3.08 -14.77 20.72
CA GLU A 143 3.98 -15.37 21.72
C GLU A 143 3.82 -14.79 23.13
N GLY A 144 2.88 -13.87 23.35
CA GLY A 144 2.68 -13.24 24.66
C GLY A 144 3.75 -12.22 25.07
N ARG A 145 4.62 -11.80 24.14
CA ARG A 145 5.72 -10.83 24.35
C ARG A 145 5.29 -9.37 24.11
N ALA A 146 4.00 -9.06 24.26
CA ALA A 146 3.34 -7.85 23.76
C ALA A 146 3.69 -6.52 24.45
N GLY A 147 4.62 -6.50 25.42
CA GLY A 147 4.84 -5.37 26.33
C GLY A 147 5.56 -4.14 25.77
N LEU A 148 5.61 -3.89 24.45
CA LEU A 148 6.56 -2.89 23.90
C LEU A 148 6.10 -2.12 22.65
N LEU A 149 4.80 -1.92 22.44
CA LEU A 149 4.28 -1.12 21.31
C LEU A 149 3.80 0.29 21.68
N THR A 150 4.18 0.79 22.86
CA THR A 150 3.95 2.20 23.25
C THR A 150 5.25 2.98 23.10
N GLY A 151 5.60 3.44 21.90
CA GLY A 151 6.78 4.27 21.67
C GLY A 151 6.75 4.98 20.31
N ALA A 152 6.93 6.30 20.35
CA ALA A 152 6.89 7.27 19.25
C ALA A 152 7.84 6.95 18.05
N PRO A 153 7.63 7.56 16.86
CA PRO A 153 8.36 7.22 15.65
C PRO A 153 9.81 7.72 15.74
N GLY A 154 10.75 6.79 15.81
CA GLY A 154 12.18 7.06 15.78
C GLY A 154 12.92 5.84 15.24
N THR A 155 14.09 6.07 14.64
CA THR A 155 14.96 5.06 14.01
C THR A 155 15.34 3.89 14.92
N GLU A 156 15.21 4.05 16.24
CA GLU A 156 15.43 3.02 17.26
C GLU A 156 14.39 1.87 17.23
N PHE A 157 13.19 2.12 16.68
CA PHE A 157 12.13 1.11 16.59
C PHE A 157 12.49 -0.02 15.61
N LEU A 158 13.12 0.33 14.48
CA LEU A 158 13.61 -0.65 13.50
C LEU A 158 14.67 -1.57 14.10
N TYR A 159 15.58 -1.06 14.92
CA TYR A 159 16.64 -1.86 15.55
C TYR A 159 16.12 -2.86 16.59
N ARG A 160 15.02 -2.56 17.30
CA ARG A 160 14.45 -3.49 18.31
C ARG A 160 13.59 -4.60 17.68
N VAL A 161 13.08 -4.38 16.47
CA VAL A 161 12.29 -5.36 15.70
C VAL A 161 13.15 -6.55 15.23
N PHE A 162 14.40 -6.32 14.83
CA PHE A 162 15.30 -7.30 14.20
C PHE A 162 16.20 -8.13 15.13
N ARG A 163 15.98 -8.16 16.46
CA ARG A 163 16.77 -9.08 17.31
C ARG A 163 16.30 -10.53 17.14
N PRO A 164 17.20 -11.48 16.80
CA PRO A 164 16.89 -12.90 16.95
C PRO A 164 16.68 -13.20 18.44
N GLY A 165 15.75 -14.11 18.75
CA GLY A 165 15.62 -14.64 20.11
C GLY A 165 16.90 -15.36 20.55
N PRO A 166 17.14 -15.52 21.87
CA PRO A 166 18.28 -16.31 22.32
C PRO A 166 18.08 -17.77 21.88
N LEU A 167 19.19 -18.38 21.42
CA LEU A 167 19.32 -19.81 21.12
C LEU A 167 18.91 -20.67 22.31
#